data_AF-A0A6G7YBC2-F1
#
_entry.id   AF-A0A6G7YBC2-F1
#
_cell.length_a   1.000
_cell.length_b   1.000
_cell.length_c   1.000
_cell.angle_alpha   90.00
_cell.angle_beta   90.00
_cell.angle_gamma   90.00
#
_symmetry.space_group_name_H-M   'P 1'
#
loop_
_entity.id
_entity.type
_entity.pdbx_description
1 polymer ?
#
loop_
_entity_poly.entity_id
_entity_poly.type
_entity_poly.pdbx_seq_one_letter_code
_entity_poly.pdbx_strand_id
1 'polypeptide(L)'
;MLKFVLVVIVVALVVYVVVGALGRRRARPAPPPEVAPEDREDFLWQVRSRAQQQRRRDEPAQDTSAPAPAPAVTIDPAVFAHDDVQGSSNETFTVIGGDAAAVAGALERAAARFMRVDETGTEHPDDATAQACLEQGRYTPNYVSDPVPTARGPQVHVDCKGVIPAEMARTFHRILREELQHAGAPVRVSVAHA
;
A
#
# COMPACT_ATOMS: atom_id res chain seq x y z
N MET A 1 69.77 56.47 60.69
CA MET A 1 68.75 55.49 61.15
C MET A 1 67.97 54.82 60.01
N LEU A 2 67.69 55.49 58.89
CA LEU A 2 66.87 54.93 57.78
C LEU A 2 67.39 53.59 57.18
N LYS A 3 68.72 53.41 57.07
CA LYS A 3 69.31 52.18 56.52
C LYS A 3 69.02 50.91 57.33
N PHE A 4 68.95 51.01 58.67
CA PHE A 4 68.66 49.86 59.53
C PHE A 4 67.21 49.40 59.42
N VAL A 5 66.26 50.34 59.30
CA VAL A 5 64.83 50.05 59.13
C VAL A 5 64.59 49.31 57.81
N LEU A 6 65.26 49.73 56.73
CA LEU A 6 65.15 49.07 55.43
C LEU A 6 65.59 47.59 55.48
N VAL A 7 66.72 47.31 56.15
CA VAL A 7 67.26 45.94 56.25
C VAL A 7 66.30 45.01 57.00
N VAL A 8 65.70 45.48 58.10
CA VAL A 8 64.75 44.68 58.89
C VAL A 8 63.50 44.33 58.09
N ILE A 9 62.97 45.28 57.29
CA ILE A 9 61.81 45.04 56.43
C ILE A 9 62.12 43.98 55.37
N VAL A 10 63.29 44.06 54.73
CA VAL A 10 63.69 43.09 53.70
C VAL A 10 63.82 41.68 54.30
N VAL A 11 64.44 41.55 55.48
CA VAL A 11 64.58 40.24 56.14
C VAL A 11 63.23 39.65 56.51
N ALA A 12 62.31 40.45 57.08
CA ALA A 12 60.96 40.00 57.42
C ALA A 12 60.18 39.52 56.18
N LEU A 13 60.33 40.22 55.05
CA LEU A 13 59.65 39.86 53.81
C LEU A 13 60.20 38.56 53.21
N VAL A 14 61.53 38.35 53.27
CA VAL A 14 62.15 37.08 52.85
C VAL A 14 61.66 35.92 53.71
N VAL A 15 61.63 36.07 55.04
CA VAL A 15 61.14 35.03 55.95
C VAL A 15 59.66 34.70 55.66
N TYR A 16 58.83 35.73 55.46
CA TYR A 16 57.42 35.54 55.13
C TYR A 16 57.22 34.74 53.83
N VAL A 17 57.99 35.07 52.78
CA VAL A 17 57.92 34.35 51.49
C VAL A 17 58.37 32.90 51.64
N VAL A 18 59.45 32.63 52.38
CA VAL A 18 59.97 31.27 52.58
C VAL A 18 58.98 30.40 53.36
N VAL A 19 58.41 30.92 54.45
CA VAL A 19 57.41 30.20 55.25
C VAL A 19 56.13 29.95 54.42
N GLY A 20 55.69 30.94 53.63
CA GLY A 20 54.56 30.80 52.73
C GLY A 20 54.77 29.75 51.63
N ALA A 21 55.99 29.62 51.11
CA ALA A 21 56.33 28.62 50.11
C ALA A 21 56.35 27.19 50.70
N LEU A 22 56.84 27.03 51.92
CA LEU A 22 56.89 25.72 52.59
C LEU A 22 55.50 25.23 53.01
N GLY A 23 54.60 26.13 53.41
CA GLY A 23 53.21 25.79 53.78
C GLY A 23 52.33 25.30 52.61
N ARG A 24 52.73 25.55 51.35
CA ARG A 24 51.95 25.16 50.15
C ARG A 24 52.18 23.73 49.67
N ARG A 25 53.08 22.96 50.31
CA ARG A 25 53.24 21.52 50.01
C ARG A 25 52.21 20.64 50.73
N ARG A 26 50.93 21.02 50.71
CA ARG A 26 49.84 20.15 51.16
C ARG A 26 49.51 19.14 50.06
N ALA A 27 49.31 17.89 50.51
CA ALA A 27 49.19 16.67 49.74
C ALA A 27 48.27 16.79 48.52
N ARG A 28 48.74 16.30 47.38
CA ARG A 28 47.94 16.12 46.17
C ARG A 28 46.85 15.07 46.49
N PRO A 29 45.56 15.38 46.33
CA PRO A 29 44.51 14.38 46.52
C PRO A 29 44.74 13.22 45.54
N ALA A 30 44.54 11.99 46.03
CA ALA A 30 44.64 10.80 45.19
C ALA A 30 43.64 10.91 44.02
N PRO A 31 44.00 10.44 42.81
CA PRO A 31 43.05 10.40 41.71
C PRO A 31 41.85 9.52 42.08
N PRO A 32 40.64 9.90 41.65
CA PRO A 32 39.47 9.06 41.86
C PRO A 32 39.67 7.69 41.19
N PRO A 33 39.08 6.61 41.73
CA PRO A 33 39.16 5.29 41.14
C PRO A 33 38.61 5.31 39.71
N GLU A 34 39.34 4.68 38.81
CA GLU A 34 38.99 4.58 37.39
C GLU A 34 37.75 3.69 37.24
N VAL A 35 36.60 4.32 36.99
CA VAL A 35 35.34 3.63 36.72
C VAL A 35 35.39 3.10 35.28
N ALA A 36 35.14 1.80 35.12
CA ALA A 36 35.11 1.12 33.84
C ALA A 36 34.07 1.78 32.90
N PRO A 37 34.34 1.89 31.58
CA PRO A 37 33.48 2.60 30.63
C PRO A 37 32.02 2.13 30.62
N GLU A 38 31.80 0.83 30.84
CA GLU A 38 30.50 0.17 30.87
C GLU A 38 29.61 0.59 32.05
N ASP A 39 30.20 1.05 33.15
CA ASP A 39 29.48 1.50 34.35
C ASP A 39 29.16 3.00 34.31
N ARG A 40 29.52 3.70 33.23
CA ARG A 40 29.20 5.12 33.03
C ARG A 40 27.80 5.26 32.43
N GLU A 41 26.93 6.02 33.07
CA GLU A 41 25.55 6.25 32.60
C GLU A 41 25.50 6.82 31.16
N ASP A 42 26.48 7.67 30.81
CA ASP A 42 26.61 8.25 29.47
C ASP A 42 26.80 7.19 28.37
N PHE A 43 27.51 6.11 28.69
CA PHE A 43 27.77 5.03 27.75
C PHE A 43 26.48 4.25 27.44
N LEU A 44 25.71 3.91 28.46
CA LEU A 44 24.44 3.21 28.31
C LEU A 44 23.41 4.04 27.52
N TRP A 45 23.39 5.36 27.76
CA TRP A 45 22.55 6.27 26.99
C TRP A 45 22.92 6.27 25.50
N GLN A 46 24.22 6.35 25.17
CA GLN A 46 24.69 6.31 23.79
C GLN A 46 24.35 5.01 23.06
N VAL A 47 24.47 3.85 23.74
CA VAL A 47 24.11 2.54 23.16
C VAL A 47 22.62 2.46 22.84
N ARG A 48 21.74 2.91 23.77
CA ARG A 48 20.28 2.92 23.55
C ARG A 48 19.87 3.87 22.42
N SER A 49 20.46 5.06 22.36
CA SER A 49 20.18 6.05 21.31
C SER A 49 20.51 5.52 19.92
N ARG A 50 21.67 4.84 19.76
CA ARG A 50 22.05 4.21 18.49
C ARG A 50 21.08 3.10 18.08
N ALA A 51 20.68 2.24 19.02
CA ALA A 51 19.72 1.18 18.76
C ALA A 51 18.35 1.72 18.31
N GLN A 52 17.88 2.81 18.91
CA GLN A 52 16.61 3.44 18.53
C GLN A 52 16.70 4.15 17.17
N GLN A 53 17.82 4.79 16.87
CA GLN A 53 18.03 5.43 15.58
C GLN A 53 18.13 4.41 14.43
N GLN A 54 18.78 3.27 14.68
CA GLN A 54 18.83 2.14 13.74
C GLN A 54 17.41 1.62 13.46
N ARG A 55 16.60 1.39 14.49
CA ARG A 55 15.19 0.97 14.33
C ARG A 55 14.39 1.93 13.47
N ARG A 56 14.53 3.24 13.66
CA ARG A 56 13.84 4.24 12.84
C ARG A 56 14.32 4.28 11.39
N ARG A 57 15.57 3.89 11.13
CA ARG A 57 16.13 3.81 9.78
C ARG A 57 15.65 2.56 9.04
N ASP A 58 15.51 1.46 9.77
CA ASP A 58 15.08 0.17 9.23
C ASP A 58 13.55 0.03 9.20
N GLU A 59 12.82 0.93 9.87
CA GLU A 59 11.37 1.04 9.77
C GLU A 59 11.02 1.52 8.34
N PRO A 60 10.40 0.68 7.51
CA PRO A 60 10.03 1.07 6.16
C PRO A 60 9.13 2.30 6.26
N ALA A 61 9.49 3.37 5.56
CA ALA A 61 8.74 4.61 5.54
C ALA A 61 7.27 4.25 5.32
N GLN A 62 6.43 4.47 6.34
CA GLN A 62 4.99 4.33 6.19
C GLN A 62 4.58 5.35 5.14
N ASP A 63 4.30 4.86 3.93
CA ASP A 63 3.72 5.65 2.87
C ASP A 63 2.31 6.05 3.33
N THR A 64 2.22 7.22 3.97
CA THR A 64 0.98 7.82 4.45
C THR A 64 0.22 8.50 3.33
N SER A 65 0.65 8.33 2.08
CA SER A 65 -0.17 8.65 0.91
C SER A 65 -1.38 7.73 0.93
N ALA A 66 -2.48 8.22 1.50
CA ALA A 66 -3.77 7.54 1.39
C ALA A 66 -3.98 7.17 -0.09
N PRO A 67 -4.30 5.90 -0.40
CA PRO A 67 -4.45 5.47 -1.78
C PRO A 67 -5.45 6.40 -2.47
N ALA A 68 -5.09 6.88 -3.65
CA ALA A 68 -5.99 7.68 -4.47
C ALA A 68 -7.32 6.93 -4.60
N PRO A 69 -8.48 7.62 -4.49
CA PRO A 69 -9.77 6.96 -4.59
C PRO A 69 -9.83 6.16 -5.89
N ALA A 70 -10.24 4.89 -5.79
CA ALA A 70 -10.35 4.01 -6.94
C ALA A 70 -11.20 4.68 -8.03
N PRO A 71 -10.82 4.52 -9.31
CA PRO A 71 -11.57 5.10 -10.42
C PRO A 71 -13.04 4.66 -10.38
N ALA A 72 -13.95 5.60 -10.63
CA ALA A 72 -15.38 5.35 -10.58
C ALA A 72 -15.83 4.45 -11.75
N VAL A 73 -16.13 3.19 -11.46
CA VAL A 73 -16.78 2.25 -12.37
C VAL A 73 -18.28 2.25 -12.11
N THR A 74 -19.07 2.67 -13.09
CA THR A 74 -20.55 2.65 -13.00
C THR A 74 -21.12 1.65 -14.01
N ILE A 75 -21.88 0.67 -13.55
CA ILE A 75 -22.55 -0.32 -14.41
C ILE A 75 -24.05 -0.03 -14.36
N ASP A 76 -24.67 0.17 -15.52
CA ASP A 76 -26.12 0.33 -15.64
C ASP A 76 -26.83 -0.94 -15.14
N PRO A 77 -27.82 -0.84 -14.22
CA PRO A 77 -28.56 -2.00 -13.72
C PRO A 77 -29.24 -2.84 -14.80
N ALA A 78 -29.52 -2.28 -15.99
CA ALA A 78 -30.13 -3.01 -17.09
C ALA A 78 -29.17 -3.98 -17.81
N VAL A 79 -27.85 -3.85 -17.61
CA VAL A 79 -26.84 -4.78 -18.18
C VAL A 79 -27.07 -6.18 -17.59
N PHE A 80 -27.30 -7.18 -18.44
CA PHE A 80 -27.72 -8.55 -18.09
C PHE A 80 -29.07 -8.67 -17.35
N ALA A 81 -29.84 -7.59 -17.21
CA ALA A 81 -31.18 -7.69 -16.68
C ALA A 81 -32.05 -8.54 -17.61
N HIS A 82 -32.99 -9.26 -17.01
CA HIS A 82 -34.05 -9.94 -17.75
C HIS A 82 -34.97 -8.91 -18.40
N ASP A 83 -35.29 -9.11 -19.68
CA ASP A 83 -36.29 -8.34 -20.41
C ASP A 83 -37.61 -9.13 -20.40
N ASP A 84 -38.56 -8.70 -19.56
CA ASP A 84 -39.89 -9.32 -19.45
C ASP A 84 -40.69 -9.28 -20.77
N VAL A 85 -40.35 -8.37 -21.69
CA VAL A 85 -41.02 -8.21 -22.99
C VAL A 85 -40.46 -9.17 -24.02
N GLN A 86 -39.13 -9.31 -24.08
CA GLN A 86 -38.47 -10.20 -25.04
C GLN A 86 -38.32 -11.64 -24.52
N GLY A 87 -38.44 -11.85 -23.22
CA GLY A 87 -38.22 -13.15 -22.57
C GLY A 87 -36.75 -13.59 -22.56
N SER A 88 -35.82 -12.69 -22.89
CA SER A 88 -34.38 -12.91 -22.93
C SER A 88 -33.66 -11.90 -22.05
N SER A 89 -32.37 -12.12 -21.77
CA SER A 89 -31.57 -11.11 -21.06
C SER A 89 -30.86 -10.15 -22.03
N ASN A 90 -30.46 -8.98 -21.54
CA ASN A 90 -29.60 -8.08 -22.31
C ASN A 90 -28.18 -8.67 -22.42
N GLU A 91 -27.89 -9.26 -23.57
CA GLU A 91 -26.64 -10.00 -23.82
C GLU A 91 -25.49 -9.13 -24.34
N THR A 92 -25.79 -7.92 -24.83
CA THR A 92 -24.77 -7.02 -25.40
C THR A 92 -24.66 -5.73 -24.59
N PHE A 93 -23.43 -5.36 -24.22
CA PHE A 93 -23.14 -4.13 -23.47
C PHE A 93 -21.96 -3.37 -24.07
N THR A 94 -21.90 -2.07 -23.82
CA THR A 94 -20.85 -1.16 -24.30
C THR A 94 -20.21 -0.43 -23.13
N VAL A 95 -18.88 -0.32 -23.15
CA VAL A 95 -18.12 0.46 -22.16
C VAL A 95 -17.75 1.82 -22.74
N ILE A 96 -18.09 2.88 -22.01
CA ILE A 96 -17.91 4.27 -22.41
C ILE A 96 -16.88 4.93 -21.50
N GLY A 97 -15.90 5.58 -22.11
CA GLY A 97 -14.80 6.25 -21.42
C GLY A 97 -13.58 5.35 -21.18
N GLY A 98 -12.59 5.90 -20.48
CA GLY A 98 -11.31 5.25 -20.23
C GLY A 98 -10.38 5.16 -21.44
N ASP A 99 -9.18 4.64 -21.21
CA ASP A 99 -8.24 4.34 -22.28
C ASP A 99 -8.69 3.11 -23.06
N ALA A 100 -8.78 3.22 -24.39
CA ALA A 100 -9.37 2.18 -25.22
C ALA A 100 -8.63 0.84 -25.15
N ALA A 101 -7.29 0.86 -25.07
CA ALA A 101 -6.49 -0.36 -24.99
C ALA A 101 -6.61 -1.01 -23.60
N ALA A 102 -6.56 -0.20 -22.53
CA ALA A 102 -6.75 -0.70 -21.17
C ALA A 102 -8.15 -1.30 -20.97
N VAL A 103 -9.18 -0.65 -21.50
CA VAL A 103 -10.57 -1.15 -21.44
C VAL A 103 -10.73 -2.42 -22.26
N ALA A 104 -10.18 -2.49 -23.47
CA ALA A 104 -10.24 -3.70 -24.30
C ALA A 104 -9.59 -4.89 -23.58
N GLY A 105 -8.39 -4.72 -23.03
CA GLY A 105 -7.72 -5.79 -22.29
C GLY A 105 -8.48 -6.21 -21.01
N ALA A 106 -9.18 -5.29 -20.35
CA ALA A 106 -10.05 -5.64 -19.23
C ALA A 106 -11.29 -6.43 -19.66
N LEU A 107 -11.88 -6.09 -20.80
CA LEU A 107 -13.02 -6.80 -21.35
C LEU A 107 -12.65 -8.20 -21.86
N GLU A 108 -11.47 -8.38 -22.44
CA GLU A 108 -10.96 -9.71 -22.81
C GLU A 108 -10.84 -10.62 -21.58
N ARG A 109 -10.28 -10.10 -20.46
CA ARG A 109 -10.20 -10.85 -19.20
C ARG A 109 -11.57 -11.15 -18.61
N ALA A 110 -12.49 -10.18 -18.64
CA ALA A 110 -13.86 -10.37 -18.18
C ALA A 110 -14.59 -11.44 -19.01
N ALA A 111 -14.47 -11.39 -20.34
CA ALA A 111 -15.06 -12.36 -21.25
C ALA A 111 -14.56 -13.79 -20.98
N ALA A 112 -13.25 -13.97 -20.79
CA ALA A 112 -12.67 -15.25 -20.42
C ALA A 112 -13.14 -15.76 -19.05
N ARG A 113 -13.47 -14.87 -18.11
CA ARG A 113 -14.04 -15.23 -16.81
C ARG A 113 -15.53 -15.57 -16.90
N PHE A 114 -16.29 -14.87 -17.75
CA PHE A 114 -17.72 -15.15 -17.96
C PHE A 114 -17.98 -16.57 -18.46
N MET A 115 -17.16 -17.09 -19.38
CA MET A 115 -17.25 -18.47 -19.86
C MET A 115 -17.10 -19.53 -18.76
N ARG A 116 -16.57 -19.15 -17.58
CA ARG A 116 -16.38 -20.03 -16.42
C ARG A 116 -17.45 -19.86 -15.34
N VAL A 117 -18.53 -19.13 -15.60
CA VAL A 117 -19.62 -18.94 -14.63
C VAL A 117 -20.77 -19.89 -14.95
N ASP A 118 -21.18 -20.68 -13.97
CA ASP A 118 -22.37 -21.53 -14.13
C ASP A 118 -23.69 -20.77 -13.86
N GLU A 119 -24.81 -21.40 -14.20
CA GLU A 119 -26.17 -20.90 -13.99
C GLU A 119 -26.52 -20.56 -12.53
N THR A 120 -25.76 -21.12 -11.57
CA THR A 120 -25.91 -20.83 -10.14
C THR A 120 -25.09 -19.63 -9.69
N GLY A 121 -24.37 -18.97 -10.62
CA GLY A 121 -23.50 -17.83 -10.34
C GLY A 121 -22.12 -18.23 -9.81
N THR A 122 -21.75 -19.50 -9.87
CA THR A 122 -20.43 -19.96 -9.42
C THR A 122 -19.39 -19.70 -10.50
N GLU A 123 -18.38 -18.88 -10.20
CA GLU A 123 -17.20 -18.75 -11.06
C GLU A 123 -16.21 -19.90 -10.77
N HIS A 124 -15.92 -20.70 -11.79
CA HIS A 124 -14.97 -21.80 -11.71
C HIS A 124 -13.53 -21.32 -11.89
N PRO A 125 -12.54 -21.92 -11.19
CA PRO A 125 -11.15 -21.45 -11.20
C PRO A 125 -10.49 -21.56 -12.58
N ASP A 126 -10.91 -22.53 -13.39
CA ASP A 126 -10.35 -22.83 -14.70
C ASP A 126 -11.40 -23.48 -15.63
N ASP A 127 -11.06 -23.58 -16.91
CA ASP A 127 -11.93 -24.12 -17.94
C ASP A 127 -12.22 -25.61 -17.72
N ALA A 128 -11.28 -26.36 -17.15
CA ALA A 128 -11.47 -27.79 -16.85
C ALA A 128 -12.58 -28.00 -15.81
N THR A 129 -12.61 -27.16 -14.78
CA THR A 129 -13.64 -27.21 -13.72
C THR A 129 -15.00 -26.73 -14.26
N ALA A 130 -15.03 -25.71 -15.12
CA ALA A 130 -16.25 -25.29 -15.81
C ALA A 130 -16.80 -26.40 -16.74
N GLN A 131 -15.92 -27.07 -17.48
CA GLN A 131 -16.29 -28.19 -18.35
C GLN A 131 -16.84 -29.38 -17.58
N ALA A 132 -16.24 -29.74 -16.44
CA ALA A 132 -16.77 -30.79 -15.58
C ALA A 132 -18.17 -30.44 -15.02
N CYS A 133 -18.45 -29.16 -14.82
CA CYS A 133 -19.76 -28.66 -14.40
C CYS A 133 -20.82 -28.83 -15.52
N LEU A 134 -20.45 -28.53 -16.76
CA LEU A 134 -21.27 -28.79 -17.95
C LEU A 134 -21.62 -30.28 -18.09
N GLU A 135 -20.65 -31.17 -17.87
CA GLU A 135 -20.85 -32.63 -17.93
C GLU A 135 -21.81 -33.15 -16.84
N GLN A 136 -21.94 -32.43 -15.74
CA GLN A 136 -22.92 -32.69 -14.67
C GLN A 136 -24.30 -32.12 -14.98
N GLY A 137 -24.49 -31.52 -16.16
CA GLY A 137 -25.76 -30.97 -16.62
C GLY A 137 -26.04 -29.55 -16.15
N ARG A 138 -25.05 -28.83 -15.60
CA ARG A 138 -25.19 -27.40 -15.33
C ARG A 138 -24.89 -26.59 -16.58
N TYR A 139 -25.52 -25.44 -16.73
CA TYR A 139 -25.26 -24.54 -17.84
C TYR A 139 -24.15 -23.53 -17.53
N THR A 140 -23.33 -23.22 -18.54
CA THR A 140 -22.42 -22.06 -18.61
C THR A 140 -22.69 -21.31 -19.93
N PRO A 141 -22.28 -20.04 -20.11
CA PRO A 141 -22.43 -19.33 -21.38
C PRO A 141 -21.90 -20.15 -22.56
N ASN A 142 -22.61 -20.07 -23.69
CA ASN A 142 -22.22 -20.78 -24.90
C ASN A 142 -21.16 -20.03 -25.69
N TYR A 143 -21.19 -18.70 -25.61
CA TYR A 143 -20.27 -17.85 -26.31
C TYR A 143 -20.17 -16.49 -25.63
N VAL A 144 -18.96 -15.94 -25.58
CA VAL A 144 -18.72 -14.54 -25.26
C VAL A 144 -17.80 -14.00 -26.35
N SER A 145 -18.20 -12.89 -26.97
CA SER A 145 -17.40 -12.29 -28.04
C SER A 145 -16.15 -11.63 -27.48
N ASP A 146 -15.10 -11.58 -28.30
CA ASP A 146 -14.02 -10.61 -28.08
C ASP A 146 -14.58 -9.18 -28.09
N PRO A 147 -13.92 -8.20 -27.44
CA PRO A 147 -14.37 -6.81 -27.45
C PRO A 147 -14.27 -6.21 -28.85
N VAL A 148 -15.40 -5.79 -29.40
CA VAL A 148 -15.47 -5.16 -30.72
C VAL A 148 -15.46 -3.63 -30.54
N PRO A 149 -14.50 -2.90 -31.14
CA PRO A 149 -14.47 -1.45 -31.05
C PRO A 149 -15.65 -0.84 -31.81
N THR A 150 -16.35 0.11 -31.18
CA THR A 150 -17.42 0.91 -31.81
C THR A 150 -17.18 2.40 -31.60
N ALA A 151 -17.95 3.25 -32.28
CA ALA A 151 -17.87 4.72 -32.10
C ALA A 151 -18.19 5.17 -30.65
N ARG A 152 -18.92 4.37 -29.87
CA ARG A 152 -19.26 4.67 -28.47
C ARG A 152 -18.30 4.06 -27.45
N GLY A 153 -17.44 3.15 -27.90
CA GLY A 153 -16.51 2.38 -27.09
C GLY A 153 -16.59 0.88 -27.38
N PRO A 154 -15.74 0.06 -26.73
CA PRO A 154 -15.73 -1.38 -26.94
C PRO A 154 -17.05 -2.04 -26.50
N GLN A 155 -17.52 -3.01 -27.28
CA GLN A 155 -18.75 -3.76 -27.06
C GLN A 155 -18.45 -5.25 -26.90
N VAL A 156 -19.17 -5.92 -26.01
CA VAL A 156 -19.10 -7.38 -25.81
C VAL A 156 -20.50 -7.96 -25.87
N HIS A 157 -20.64 -9.12 -26.48
CA HIS A 157 -21.86 -9.92 -26.55
C HIS A 157 -21.67 -11.24 -25.78
N VAL A 158 -22.68 -11.63 -24.99
CA VAL A 158 -22.71 -12.85 -24.16
C VAL A 158 -23.92 -13.68 -24.53
N ASP A 159 -23.74 -14.80 -25.23
CA ASP A 159 -24.83 -15.70 -25.63
C ASP A 159 -25.09 -16.74 -24.53
N CYS A 160 -26.24 -16.59 -23.86
CA CYS A 160 -26.72 -17.54 -22.86
C CYS A 160 -27.88 -18.43 -23.38
N LYS A 161 -28.12 -18.47 -24.70
CA LYS A 161 -29.24 -19.17 -25.34
C LYS A 161 -30.60 -18.86 -24.70
N GLY A 162 -30.80 -17.61 -24.29
CA GLY A 162 -32.08 -17.14 -23.75
C GLY A 162 -31.90 -16.24 -22.53
N VAL A 163 -32.08 -16.81 -21.34
CA VAL A 163 -32.11 -16.04 -20.09
C VAL A 163 -30.79 -16.20 -19.34
N ILE A 164 -30.22 -15.09 -18.89
CA ILE A 164 -29.15 -15.05 -17.90
C ILE A 164 -29.80 -15.10 -16.51
N PRO A 165 -29.64 -16.18 -15.73
CA PRO A 165 -30.18 -16.26 -14.38
C PRO A 165 -29.65 -15.15 -13.47
N ALA A 166 -30.44 -14.72 -12.49
CA ALA A 166 -30.07 -13.61 -11.60
C ALA A 166 -28.74 -13.84 -10.86
N GLU A 167 -28.43 -15.08 -10.48
CA GLU A 167 -27.16 -15.43 -9.83
C GLU A 167 -25.96 -15.24 -10.77
N MET A 168 -26.08 -15.75 -12.01
CA MET A 168 -25.08 -15.59 -13.07
C MET A 168 -24.86 -14.11 -13.40
N ALA A 169 -25.94 -13.33 -13.56
CA ALA A 169 -25.86 -11.90 -13.84
C ALA A 169 -25.12 -11.12 -12.73
N ARG A 170 -25.36 -11.46 -11.45
CA ARG A 170 -24.65 -10.85 -10.32
C ARG A 170 -23.15 -11.14 -10.37
N THR A 171 -22.77 -12.37 -10.71
CA THR A 171 -21.37 -12.75 -10.86
C THR A 171 -20.73 -12.06 -12.07
N PHE A 172 -21.43 -11.91 -13.19
CA PHE A 172 -20.94 -11.10 -14.32
C PHE A 172 -20.72 -9.64 -13.94
N HIS A 173 -21.64 -9.01 -13.20
CA HIS A 173 -21.43 -7.63 -12.71
C HIS A 173 -20.20 -7.51 -11.84
N ARG A 174 -19.98 -8.47 -10.95
CA ARG A 174 -18.80 -8.50 -10.07
C ARG A 174 -17.52 -8.60 -10.90
N ILE A 175 -17.42 -9.59 -11.79
CA ILE A 175 -16.27 -9.79 -12.67
C ILE A 175 -15.99 -8.54 -13.51
N LEU A 176 -17.03 -7.99 -14.16
CA LEU A 176 -16.89 -6.81 -15.02
C LEU A 176 -16.36 -5.60 -14.22
N ARG A 177 -16.88 -5.39 -13.01
CA ARG A 177 -16.42 -4.32 -12.13
C ARG A 177 -14.96 -4.50 -11.73
N GLU A 178 -14.58 -5.70 -11.29
CA GLU A 178 -13.21 -6.03 -10.88
C GLU A 178 -12.21 -5.74 -12.01
N GLU A 179 -12.49 -6.25 -13.22
CA GLU A 179 -11.57 -6.09 -14.36
C GLU A 179 -11.46 -4.63 -14.82
N LEU A 180 -12.57 -3.89 -14.83
CA LEU A 180 -12.57 -2.46 -15.19
C LEU A 180 -11.91 -1.59 -14.11
N GLN A 181 -12.04 -1.93 -12.83
CA GLN A 181 -11.33 -1.26 -11.75
C GLN A 181 -9.81 -1.48 -11.87
N HIS A 182 -9.38 -2.70 -12.20
CA HIS A 182 -7.97 -2.99 -12.47
C HIS A 182 -7.41 -2.23 -13.67
N ALA A 183 -8.25 -1.85 -14.64
CA ALA A 183 -7.84 -1.03 -15.78
C ALA A 183 -7.52 0.43 -15.40
N GLY A 184 -7.92 0.89 -14.20
CA GLY A 184 -7.47 2.18 -13.67
C GLY A 184 -8.21 3.42 -14.19
N ALA A 185 -9.26 3.26 -14.99
CA ALA A 185 -9.95 4.39 -15.62
C ALA A 185 -11.43 4.51 -15.22
N PRO A 186 -11.96 5.74 -15.06
CA PRO A 186 -13.39 5.94 -14.84
C PRO A 186 -14.16 5.56 -16.11
N VAL A 187 -15.11 4.63 -15.96
CA VAL A 187 -15.88 4.08 -17.08
C VAL A 187 -17.35 3.91 -16.71
N ARG A 188 -18.21 4.02 -17.72
CA ARG A 188 -19.63 3.69 -17.62
C ARG A 188 -19.94 2.51 -18.54
N VAL A 189 -20.62 1.50 -18.02
CA VAL A 189 -21.15 0.38 -18.81
C VAL A 189 -22.63 0.60 -19.03
N SER A 190 -23.10 0.44 -20.26
CA SER A 190 -24.53 0.52 -20.62
C SER A 190 -24.93 -0.64 -21.54
N VAL A 191 -26.22 -0.96 -21.58
CA VAL A 191 -26.78 -1.86 -22.60
C VAL A 191 -26.46 -1.31 -23.98
N ALA A 192 -26.07 -2.19 -24.90
CA ALA A 192 -25.92 -1.82 -26.30
C ALA A 192 -27.32 -1.66 -26.92
N HIS A 193 -27.65 -0.45 -27.35
CA HIS A 193 -28.83 -0.25 -28.19
C HIS A 193 -28.48 -0.71 -29.61
N ALA A 194 -29.17 -1.75 -30.07
CA ALA A 194 -29.17 -2.15 -31.48
C ALA A 194 -29.78 -1.07 -32.37
#